data_AF-R5EL87-F1
#
_entry.id   AF-R5EL87-F1
#
_cell.length_a   1.000
_cell.length_b   1.000
_cell.length_c   1.000
_cell.angle_alpha   90.00
_cell.angle_beta   90.00
_cell.angle_gamma   90.00
#
_symmetry.space_group_name_H-M   'P 1'
#
loop_
_entity.id
_entity.type
_entity.pdbx_description
1 polymer ?
#
loop_
_entity_poly.entity_id
_entity_poly.type
_entity_poly.pdbx_seq_one_letter_code
_entity_poly.pdbx_strand_id
1 'polypeptide(L)'
;MVLNAQRQGFDFAYVLMDSWFTYEVLLKWFKTQRSIDIIGMLKMDRRKYHRKDRLGRSVCCSPLDELWKSFKHKRNKDNSSIAGCEIVRACTGKEKFENGIDLKIVYLRSYSDPNKILVLASTDLNLSPEKIVRMYACRWMIETGFFNQKEFFGLGKETRSVDFDNQNAFMCLSALRATILEFHRRLHGDVRTMGEIARNCQETMRLIPLAEAVKELFDRLMEFPDKLDAKGCIVKEKLRTVNHMLKMLLCNWYHDMIDYVKAIFDFCPKQIQSTGSQKKVLT
;
A
#
# COMPACT_ATOMS: atom_id res chain seq x y z
N MET A 1 -2.70 -9.37 22.47
CA MET A 1 -3.27 -8.99 21.16
C MET A 1 -3.05 -10.04 20.08
N VAL A 2 -1.82 -10.25 19.60
CA VAL A 2 -1.53 -11.17 18.48
C VAL A 2 -2.03 -12.60 18.74
N LEU A 3 -1.80 -13.12 19.94
CA LEU A 3 -2.30 -14.43 20.37
C LEU A 3 -3.82 -14.54 20.33
N ASN A 4 -4.52 -13.47 20.70
CA ASN A 4 -5.97 -13.43 20.71
C ASN A 4 -6.52 -13.40 19.28
N ALA A 5 -5.88 -12.63 18.39
CA ALA A 5 -6.23 -12.60 16.98
C ALA A 5 -6.08 -13.99 16.33
N GLN A 6 -4.98 -14.71 16.59
CA GLN A 6 -4.82 -16.08 16.11
C GLN A 6 -5.88 -17.03 16.65
N ARG A 7 -6.24 -16.92 17.94
CA ARG A 7 -7.33 -17.72 18.55
C ARG A 7 -8.69 -17.44 17.90
N GLN A 8 -8.91 -16.20 17.43
CA GLN A 8 -10.11 -15.80 16.72
C GLN A 8 -10.08 -16.16 15.21
N GLY A 9 -9.04 -16.87 14.75
CA GLY A 9 -8.94 -17.36 13.37
C GLY A 9 -8.36 -16.36 12.37
N PHE A 10 -7.80 -15.24 12.82
CA PHE A 10 -7.08 -14.33 11.92
C PHE A 10 -5.73 -14.92 11.54
N ASP A 11 -5.55 -15.20 10.24
CA ASP A 11 -4.27 -15.58 9.66
C ASP A 11 -3.53 -14.34 9.13
N PHE A 12 -2.24 -14.23 9.46
CA PHE A 12 -1.38 -13.16 8.99
C PHE A 12 0.08 -13.63 8.96
N ALA A 13 0.75 -13.30 7.85
CA ALA A 13 2.14 -13.67 7.64
C ALA A 13 3.13 -12.69 8.29
N TYR A 14 2.72 -11.43 8.48
CA TYR A 14 3.59 -10.37 8.96
C TYR A 14 2.94 -9.56 10.08
N VAL A 15 3.76 -9.13 11.04
CA VAL A 15 3.40 -8.14 12.06
C VAL A 15 4.28 -6.90 11.88
N LEU A 16 3.65 -5.73 11.84
CA LEU A 16 4.35 -4.45 11.75
C LEU A 16 4.57 -3.88 13.15
N MET A 17 5.79 -3.45 13.46
CA MET A 17 6.15 -2.94 14.78
C MET A 17 6.77 -1.57 14.74
N ASP A 18 6.36 -0.71 15.67
CA ASP A 18 7.08 0.54 15.89
C ASP A 18 8.46 0.30 16.52
N SER A 19 9.29 1.34 16.50
CA SER A 19 10.65 1.34 17.06
C SER A 19 10.75 0.94 18.52
N TRP A 20 9.69 1.16 19.31
CA TRP A 20 9.60 0.77 20.72
C TRP A 20 9.49 -0.73 20.92
N PHE A 21 8.91 -1.46 19.96
CA PHE A 21 8.67 -2.90 20.05
C PHE A 21 9.70 -3.72 19.26
N THR A 22 10.54 -3.07 18.46
CA THR A 22 11.52 -3.76 17.61
C THR A 22 12.79 -4.06 18.40
N TYR A 23 12.68 -5.01 19.35
CA TYR A 23 13.80 -5.54 20.14
C TYR A 23 13.90 -7.05 20.02
N GLU A 24 15.13 -7.54 20.12
CA GLU A 24 15.50 -8.87 19.66
C GLU A 24 14.75 -10.02 20.34
N VAL A 25 14.58 -9.97 21.66
CA VAL A 25 13.87 -11.01 22.41
C VAL A 25 12.46 -11.21 21.84
N LEU A 26 11.77 -10.12 21.51
CA LEU A 26 10.44 -10.17 20.91
C LEU A 26 10.50 -10.69 19.47
N LEU A 27 11.44 -10.19 18.66
CA LEU A 27 11.60 -10.64 17.27
C LEU A 27 11.83 -12.14 17.19
N LYS A 28 12.69 -12.68 18.06
CA LYS A 28 12.93 -14.11 18.21
C LYS A 28 11.69 -14.85 18.63
N TRP A 29 11.02 -14.39 19.68
CA TRP A 29 9.82 -15.06 20.17
C TRP A 29 8.78 -15.24 19.05
N PHE A 30 8.51 -14.21 18.25
CA PHE A 30 7.60 -14.33 17.10
C PHE A 30 8.10 -15.27 16.02
N LYS A 31 9.38 -15.18 15.64
CA LYS A 31 9.94 -16.02 14.58
C LYS A 31 9.96 -17.50 15.00
N THR A 32 10.43 -17.81 16.20
CA THR A 32 10.64 -19.20 16.65
C THR A 32 9.36 -19.84 17.19
N GLN A 33 8.54 -19.12 17.95
CA GLN A 33 7.36 -19.70 18.60
C GLN A 33 6.12 -19.67 17.72
N ARG A 34 6.07 -18.78 16.73
CA ARG A 34 4.86 -18.53 15.93
C ARG A 34 5.08 -18.61 14.43
N SER A 35 6.33 -18.71 13.95
CA SER A 35 6.65 -18.68 12.51
C SER A 35 6.07 -17.46 11.80
N ILE A 36 5.95 -16.33 12.52
CA ILE A 36 5.46 -15.06 11.98
C ILE A 36 6.66 -14.15 11.74
N ASP A 37 6.69 -13.52 10.56
CA ASP A 37 7.71 -12.54 10.24
C ASP A 37 7.34 -11.13 10.72
N ILE A 38 8.35 -10.36 11.09
CA ILE A 38 8.18 -9.01 11.59
C ILE A 38 8.85 -8.04 10.63
N ILE A 39 8.22 -6.88 10.47
CA ILE A 39 8.83 -5.70 9.89
C ILE A 39 8.70 -4.56 10.90
N GLY A 40 9.83 -4.01 11.33
CA GLY A 40 9.84 -2.97 12.35
C GLY A 40 10.91 -1.92 12.10
N MET A 41 10.73 -0.73 12.66
CA MET A 41 11.78 0.29 12.65
C MET A 41 12.80 0.01 13.76
N LEU A 42 14.09 0.14 13.47
CA LEU A 42 15.13 0.09 14.49
C LEU A 42 15.39 1.49 15.05
N LYS A 43 15.55 1.57 16.36
CA LYS A 43 15.91 2.83 17.04
C LYS A 43 17.42 3.03 16.93
N MET A 44 17.84 4.26 16.64
CA MET A 44 19.24 4.66 16.70
C MET A 44 19.68 4.79 18.16
N ASP A 45 20.07 3.67 18.74
CA ASP A 45 20.55 3.57 20.11
C ASP A 45 21.88 2.77 20.17
N ARG A 46 22.32 2.44 21.40
CA ARG A 46 23.60 1.75 21.63
C ARG A 46 23.53 0.24 21.38
N ARG A 47 22.40 -0.31 20.91
CA ARG A 47 22.31 -1.74 20.58
C ARG A 47 23.24 -2.04 19.43
N LYS A 48 24.02 -3.11 19.60
CA LYS A 48 25.00 -3.54 18.62
C LYS A 48 24.42 -4.65 17.75
N TYR A 49 24.79 -4.60 16.49
CA TYR A 49 24.42 -5.60 15.50
C TYR A 49 25.69 -6.13 14.85
N HIS A 50 25.70 -7.43 14.57
CA HIS A 50 26.81 -8.10 13.94
C HIS A 50 26.64 -8.06 12.43
N ARG A 51 27.57 -7.43 11.71
CA ARG A 51 27.64 -7.53 10.25
C ARG A 51 28.32 -8.85 9.88
N LYS A 52 27.72 -9.58 8.93
CA LYS A 52 28.23 -10.89 8.50
C LYS A 52 29.06 -10.77 7.22
N ASP A 53 30.11 -11.58 7.10
CA ASP A 53 30.80 -11.81 5.82
C ASP A 53 29.99 -12.76 4.92
N ARG A 54 30.50 -13.02 3.72
CA ARG A 54 29.89 -13.98 2.78
C ARG A 54 29.85 -15.42 3.31
N LEU A 55 30.67 -15.73 4.31
CA LEU A 55 30.76 -17.03 4.97
C LEU A 55 29.90 -17.09 6.25
N GLY A 56 29.15 -16.02 6.56
CA GLY A 56 28.26 -15.95 7.72
C GLY A 56 28.94 -15.61 9.05
N ARG A 57 30.24 -15.30 9.05
CA ARG A 57 31.00 -14.97 10.27
C ARG A 57 30.83 -13.50 10.64
N SER A 58 30.85 -13.21 11.94
CA SER A 58 30.81 -11.84 12.46
C SER A 58 32.08 -11.08 12.07
N VAL A 59 31.94 -10.01 11.29
CA VAL A 59 33.06 -9.11 10.89
C VAL A 59 33.20 -7.94 11.85
N CYS A 60 32.09 -7.32 12.23
CA CYS A 60 32.06 -6.23 13.20
C CYS A 60 30.79 -6.30 14.05
N CYS A 61 30.89 -5.83 15.29
CA CYS A 61 29.76 -5.71 16.23
C CYS A 61 29.65 -4.25 16.64
N SER A 62 28.79 -3.52 15.95
CA SER A 62 28.71 -2.06 16.04
C SER A 62 27.26 -1.58 16.14
N PRO A 63 27.03 -0.41 16.75
CA PRO A 63 25.73 0.26 16.69
C PRO A 63 25.36 0.69 15.27
N LEU A 64 24.08 1.00 15.05
CA LEU A 64 23.53 1.27 13.71
C LEU A 64 24.14 2.49 13.03
N ASP A 65 24.59 3.48 13.79
CA ASP A 65 25.25 4.70 13.28
C ASP A 65 26.63 4.39 12.70
N GLU A 66 27.43 3.57 13.37
CA GLU A 66 28.72 3.07 12.85
C GLU A 66 28.54 2.13 11.67
N LEU A 67 27.52 1.25 11.72
CA LEU A 67 27.18 0.39 10.60
C LEU A 67 26.79 1.22 9.37
N TRP A 68 25.99 2.27 9.56
CA TRP A 68 25.66 3.20 8.49
C TRP A 68 26.88 3.92 7.92
N LYS A 69 27.77 4.46 8.77
CA LYS A 69 29.00 5.17 8.32
C LYS A 69 29.93 4.28 7.49
N SER A 70 30.00 3.00 7.84
CA SER A 70 30.82 2.01 7.13
C SER A 70 30.11 1.36 5.93
N PHE A 71 28.82 1.64 5.73
CA PHE A 71 28.03 1.06 4.66
C PHE A 71 28.33 1.74 3.33
N LYS A 72 28.72 0.95 2.31
CA LYS A 72 28.93 1.47 0.95
C LYS A 72 27.60 1.76 0.29
N HIS A 73 27.20 3.04 0.27
CA HIS A 73 25.96 3.49 -0.34
C HIS A 73 25.93 3.15 -1.84
N LYS A 74 24.95 2.35 -2.26
CA LYS A 74 24.60 2.24 -3.67
C LYS A 74 23.50 3.25 -3.95
N ARG A 75 23.83 4.33 -4.67
CA ARG A 75 22.80 5.22 -5.22
C ARG A 75 22.04 4.46 -6.30
N ASN A 76 20.83 3.99 -5.99
CA ASN A 76 19.91 3.57 -7.05
C ASN A 76 19.43 4.81 -7.79
N LYS A 77 19.59 4.82 -9.11
CA LYS A 77 19.12 5.92 -9.99
C LYS A 77 17.59 6.07 -9.97
N ASP A 78 16.87 4.98 -9.65
CA ASP A 78 15.42 4.88 -9.84
C ASP A 78 14.59 5.03 -8.56
N ASN A 79 15.19 5.10 -7.37
CA ASN A 79 14.43 5.23 -6.11
C ASN A 79 15.21 6.05 -5.07
N SER A 80 14.81 7.30 -4.85
CA SER A 80 15.62 8.33 -4.17
C SER A 80 15.78 8.13 -2.65
N SER A 81 14.83 7.45 -2.00
CA SER A 81 14.77 7.36 -0.54
C SER A 81 15.51 6.15 0.05
N ILE A 82 15.70 5.07 -0.71
CA ILE A 82 16.36 3.85 -0.23
C ILE A 82 17.87 3.96 -0.49
N ALA A 83 18.67 4.00 0.57
CA ALA A 83 20.12 4.09 0.47
C ALA A 83 20.81 2.74 0.29
N GLY A 84 20.15 1.65 0.68
CA GLY A 84 20.61 0.28 0.51
C GLY A 84 20.09 -0.66 1.60
N CYS A 85 20.50 -1.92 1.52
CA CYS A 85 20.16 -2.94 2.50
C CYS A 85 21.34 -3.87 2.77
N GLU A 86 21.36 -4.47 3.95
CA GLU A 86 22.27 -5.56 4.31
C GLU A 86 21.63 -6.52 5.31
N ILE A 87 22.28 -7.66 5.54
CA ILE A 87 21.83 -8.65 6.52
C ILE A 87 22.77 -8.56 7.72
N VAL A 88 22.20 -8.27 8.88
CA VAL A 88 22.90 -8.23 10.16
C VAL A 88 22.31 -9.27 11.11
N ARG A 89 23.04 -9.59 12.16
CA ARG A 89 22.55 -10.44 13.25
C ARG A 89 22.43 -9.63 14.53
N ALA A 90 21.25 -9.66 15.15
CA ALA A 90 21.02 -9.10 16.46
C ALA A 90 21.23 -10.18 17.53
N CYS A 91 22.01 -9.85 18.57
CA CYS A 91 22.29 -10.73 19.69
C CYS A 91 22.04 -10.10 21.07
N THR A 92 21.35 -10.85 21.93
CA THR A 92 21.01 -10.44 23.28
C THR A 92 22.31 -10.42 24.08
N GLY A 93 22.51 -9.47 24.98
CA GLY A 93 23.83 -9.26 25.62
C GLY A 93 24.45 -10.47 26.33
N LYS A 94 23.69 -11.54 26.62
CA LYS A 94 24.15 -12.77 27.26
C LYS A 94 24.28 -13.99 26.33
N GLU A 95 23.93 -13.87 25.05
CA GLU A 95 23.88 -15.02 24.15
C GLU A 95 25.08 -15.08 23.21
N LYS A 96 25.35 -16.29 22.69
CA LYS A 96 26.36 -16.50 21.64
C LYS A 96 25.84 -15.99 20.30
N PHE A 97 26.76 -15.52 19.46
CA PHE A 97 26.48 -15.05 18.09
C PHE A 97 25.67 -16.05 17.25
N GLU A 98 25.86 -17.35 17.44
CA GLU A 98 25.15 -18.41 16.71
C GLU A 98 23.64 -18.43 17.02
N ASN A 99 23.25 -18.02 18.23
CA ASN A 99 21.87 -18.02 18.68
C ASN A 99 21.12 -16.72 18.31
N GLY A 100 21.80 -15.77 17.67
CA GLY A 100 21.24 -14.50 17.23
C GLY A 100 20.16 -14.63 16.16
N ILE A 101 19.39 -13.56 15.98
CA ILE A 101 18.39 -13.47 14.91
C ILE A 101 18.95 -12.68 13.73
N ASP A 102 18.81 -13.25 12.54
CA ASP A 102 19.16 -12.56 11.31
C ASP A 102 18.05 -11.58 10.92
N LEU A 103 18.47 -10.35 10.63
CA LEU A 103 17.62 -9.26 10.22
C LEU A 103 18.13 -8.69 8.91
N LYS A 104 17.23 -8.56 7.94
CA LYS A 104 17.48 -7.73 6.76
C LYS A 104 17.17 -6.29 7.12
N ILE A 105 18.21 -5.46 7.20
CA ILE A 105 18.07 -4.04 7.46
C ILE A 105 18.05 -3.25 6.17
N VAL A 106 17.19 -2.24 6.11
CA VAL A 106 17.03 -1.32 4.98
C VAL A 106 17.25 0.09 5.50
N TYR A 107 18.25 0.75 4.93
CA TYR A 107 18.57 2.14 5.24
C TYR A 107 17.76 3.07 4.36
N LEU A 108 17.05 3.99 5.00
CA LEU A 108 16.22 5.00 4.36
C LEU A 108 16.71 6.40 4.72
N ARG A 109 16.71 7.30 3.74
CA ARG A 109 16.91 8.72 3.97
C ARG A 109 15.60 9.32 4.46
N SER A 110 15.65 10.09 5.54
CA SER A 110 14.48 10.83 6.00
C SER A 110 14.11 11.90 4.98
N TYR A 111 12.81 12.04 4.71
CA TYR A 111 12.30 13.10 3.83
C TYR A 111 12.37 14.47 4.52
N SER A 112 12.07 14.53 5.83
CA SER A 112 12.01 15.78 6.59
C SER A 112 13.39 16.32 6.98
N ASP A 113 14.39 15.45 7.12
CA ASP A 113 15.73 15.82 7.55
C ASP A 113 16.77 15.04 6.72
N PRO A 114 17.47 15.69 5.77
CA PRO A 114 18.43 15.05 4.89
C PRO A 114 19.60 14.36 5.63
N ASN A 115 19.92 14.80 6.84
CA ASN A 115 21.02 14.26 7.64
C ASN A 115 20.59 13.07 8.50
N LYS A 116 19.28 12.89 8.69
CA LYS A 116 18.72 11.79 9.47
C LYS A 116 18.46 10.58 8.60
N ILE A 117 18.85 9.42 9.12
CA ILE A 117 18.53 8.13 8.53
C ILE A 117 17.54 7.36 9.38
N LEU A 118 16.69 6.60 8.69
CA LEU A 118 15.77 5.65 9.28
C LEU A 118 16.22 4.25 8.89
N VAL A 119 16.07 3.30 9.81
CA VAL A 119 16.45 1.91 9.56
C VAL A 119 15.22 1.05 9.79
N LEU A 120 14.78 0.34 8.75
CA LEU A 120 13.79 -0.72 8.90
C LEU A 120 14.50 -2.06 9.00
N ALA A 121 13.94 -2.99 9.75
CA ALA A 121 14.39 -4.37 9.84
C ALA A 121 13.24 -5.31 9.48
N SER A 122 13.57 -6.39 8.79
CA SER A 122 12.69 -7.53 8.59
C SER A 122 13.36 -8.82 9.02
N THR A 123 12.59 -9.71 9.66
CA THR A 123 13.02 -11.10 9.93
C THR A 123 12.89 -11.99 8.69
N ASP A 124 12.19 -11.54 7.65
CA ASP A 124 12.12 -12.21 6.36
C ASP A 124 13.23 -11.70 5.45
N LEU A 125 14.25 -12.53 5.25
CA LEU A 125 15.43 -12.20 4.46
C LEU A 125 15.16 -12.17 2.95
N ASN A 126 14.06 -12.78 2.50
CA ASN A 126 13.72 -12.94 1.09
C ASN A 126 13.00 -11.71 0.52
N LEU A 127 12.44 -10.85 1.36
CA LEU A 127 11.73 -9.65 0.90
C LEU A 127 12.68 -8.65 0.23
N SER A 128 12.25 -8.06 -0.89
CA SER A 128 12.98 -6.94 -1.49
C SER A 128 12.91 -5.70 -0.58
N PRO A 129 13.94 -4.83 -0.58
CA PRO A 129 13.93 -3.59 0.20
C PRO A 129 12.68 -2.74 -0.06
N GLU A 130 12.25 -2.62 -1.30
CA GLU A 130 11.08 -1.83 -1.71
C GLU A 130 9.79 -2.40 -1.10
N LYS A 131 9.67 -3.73 -1.05
CA LYS A 131 8.51 -4.40 -0.45
C LYS A 131 8.48 -4.20 1.06
N ILE A 132 9.64 -4.25 1.74
CA ILE A 132 9.75 -3.93 3.17
C ILE A 132 9.24 -2.52 3.45
N VAL A 133 9.72 -1.52 2.70
CA VAL A 133 9.27 -0.12 2.86
C VAL A 133 7.77 0.01 2.61
N ARG A 134 7.28 -0.57 1.51
CA ARG A 134 5.86 -0.50 1.14
C ARG A 134 4.95 -1.12 2.20
N MET A 135 5.33 -2.29 2.74
CA MET A 135 4.57 -2.94 3.81
C MET A 135 4.61 -2.13 5.09
N TYR A 136 5.78 -1.61 5.48
CA TYR A 136 5.92 -0.81 6.69
C TYR A 136 5.15 0.51 6.62
N ALA A 137 4.97 1.10 5.43
CA ALA A 137 4.18 2.31 5.24
C ALA A 137 2.73 2.16 5.73
N CYS A 138 2.16 0.95 5.69
CA CYS A 138 0.82 0.67 6.20
C CYS A 138 0.67 0.90 7.71
N ARG A 139 1.77 0.93 8.48
CA ARG A 139 1.75 1.18 9.92
C ARG A 139 1.12 2.55 10.26
N TRP A 140 1.28 3.56 9.38
CA TRP A 140 0.69 4.89 9.57
C TRP A 140 -0.85 4.88 9.65
N MET A 141 -1.48 3.83 9.12
CA MET A 141 -2.95 3.68 9.19
C MET A 141 -3.45 3.65 10.63
N ILE A 142 -2.69 3.08 11.56
CA ILE A 142 -3.06 3.04 12.98
C ILE A 142 -3.06 4.46 13.58
N GLU A 143 -2.08 5.29 13.24
CA GLU A 143 -2.01 6.68 13.72
C GLU A 143 -3.18 7.51 13.21
N THR A 144 -3.47 7.38 11.91
CA THR A 144 -4.63 8.05 11.29
C THR A 144 -5.94 7.55 11.91
N GLY A 145 -6.05 6.24 12.19
CA GLY A 145 -7.20 5.65 12.87
C GLY A 145 -7.40 6.22 14.28
N PHE A 146 -6.34 6.32 15.09
CA PHE A 146 -6.42 6.91 16.42
C PHE A 146 -6.72 8.41 16.38
N PHE A 147 -6.18 9.14 15.41
CA PHE A 147 -6.52 10.55 15.20
C PHE A 147 -8.03 10.69 14.93
N ASN A 148 -8.56 9.91 13.98
CA ASN A 148 -9.98 9.95 13.64
C ASN A 148 -10.87 9.57 14.84
N GLN A 149 -10.45 8.59 15.64
CA GLN A 149 -11.17 8.21 16.86
C GLN A 149 -11.26 9.34 17.88
N LYS A 150 -10.16 10.04 18.13
CA LYS A 150 -10.12 11.18 19.06
C LYS A 150 -10.91 12.37 18.55
N GLU A 151 -10.83 12.64 17.25
CA GLU A 151 -11.39 13.85 16.68
C GLU A 151 -12.88 13.72 16.37
N PHE A 152 -13.26 12.62 15.70
CA PHE A 152 -14.62 12.44 15.17
C PHE A 152 -15.46 11.43 15.94
N PHE A 153 -14.84 10.45 16.61
CA PHE A 153 -15.57 9.36 17.28
C PHE A 153 -15.55 9.43 18.82
N GLY A 154 -15.17 10.58 19.38
CA GLY A 154 -15.33 10.87 20.81
C GLY A 154 -14.34 10.19 21.75
N LEU A 155 -13.28 9.55 21.23
CA LEU A 155 -12.26 8.90 22.08
C LEU A 155 -11.60 9.91 23.02
N GLY A 156 -11.91 9.80 24.32
CA GLY A 156 -11.38 10.67 25.38
C GLY A 156 -12.12 12.00 25.57
N LYS A 157 -13.08 12.35 24.71
CA LYS A 157 -13.88 13.59 24.83
C LYS A 157 -15.30 13.35 25.35
N GLU A 158 -15.89 12.19 25.06
CA GLU A 158 -17.32 11.90 25.31
C GLU A 158 -17.63 11.56 26.77
N THR A 159 -16.66 11.01 27.50
CA THR A 159 -16.82 10.67 28.91
C THR A 159 -15.75 11.35 29.76
N ARG A 160 -16.16 11.85 30.92
CA ARG A 160 -15.27 12.32 32.01
C ARG A 160 -15.37 11.41 33.23
N SER A 161 -15.88 10.19 33.06
CA SER A 161 -15.98 9.23 34.16
C SER A 161 -14.59 8.86 34.66
N VAL A 162 -14.46 8.72 35.97
CA VAL A 162 -13.23 8.25 36.64
C VAL A 162 -13.21 6.71 36.70
N ASP A 163 -14.38 6.09 36.55
CA ASP A 163 -14.52 4.64 36.58
C ASP A 163 -13.97 3.99 35.29
N PHE A 164 -13.16 2.95 35.48
CA PHE A 164 -12.43 2.28 34.41
C PHE A 164 -13.36 1.55 33.44
N ASP A 165 -14.39 0.88 33.95
CA ASP A 165 -15.32 0.12 33.12
C ASP A 165 -16.09 1.04 32.18
N ASN A 166 -16.52 2.20 32.71
CA ASN A 166 -17.10 3.27 31.91
C ASN A 166 -16.13 3.79 30.84
N GLN A 167 -14.88 4.11 31.19
CA GLN A 167 -13.88 4.56 30.21
C GLN A 167 -13.64 3.53 29.10
N ASN A 168 -13.56 2.24 29.46
CA ASN A 168 -13.37 1.15 28.52
C ASN A 168 -14.60 0.99 27.59
N ALA A 169 -15.82 1.10 28.12
CA ALA A 169 -17.04 1.04 27.32
C ALA A 169 -17.08 2.15 26.26
N PHE A 170 -16.74 3.39 26.61
CA PHE A 170 -16.67 4.50 25.65
C PHE A 170 -15.53 4.35 24.64
N MET A 171 -14.38 3.78 25.05
CA MET A 171 -13.30 3.44 24.13
C MET A 171 -13.77 2.42 23.07
N CYS A 172 -14.41 1.34 23.51
CA CYS A 172 -14.99 0.33 22.62
C CYS A 172 -16.06 0.93 21.69
N LEU A 173 -16.91 1.82 22.20
CA LEU A 173 -17.93 2.50 21.41
C LEU A 173 -17.31 3.38 20.30
N SER A 174 -16.24 4.10 20.63
CA SER A 174 -15.48 4.89 19.65
C SER A 174 -14.86 4.01 18.55
N ALA A 175 -14.26 2.88 18.94
CA ALA A 175 -13.70 1.92 17.99
C ALA A 175 -14.77 1.27 17.10
N LEU A 176 -15.95 0.98 17.66
CA LEU A 176 -17.09 0.44 16.92
C LEU A 176 -17.63 1.44 15.89
N ARG A 177 -17.80 2.72 16.28
CA ARG A 177 -18.18 3.80 15.35
C ARG A 177 -17.20 3.93 14.20
N ALA A 178 -15.89 3.93 14.50
CA ALA A 178 -14.85 3.98 13.48
C ALA A 178 -14.91 2.76 12.53
N THR A 179 -15.15 1.57 13.07
CA THR A 179 -15.25 0.33 12.30
C THR A 179 -16.46 0.34 11.37
N ILE A 180 -17.63 0.77 11.85
CA ILE A 180 -18.85 0.87 11.04
C ILE A 180 -18.66 1.90 9.92
N LEU A 181 -18.06 3.05 10.20
CA LEU A 181 -17.81 4.05 9.17
C LEU A 181 -16.82 3.54 8.12
N GLU A 182 -15.72 2.91 8.52
CA GLU A 182 -14.77 2.32 7.58
C GLU A 182 -15.40 1.19 6.76
N PHE A 183 -16.27 0.39 7.37
CA PHE A 183 -17.04 -0.62 6.66
C PHE A 183 -17.95 0.01 5.61
N HIS A 184 -18.71 1.05 5.97
CA HIS A 184 -19.55 1.80 5.04
C HIS A 184 -18.74 2.45 3.91
N ARG A 185 -17.62 3.10 4.24
CA ARG A 185 -16.69 3.69 3.26
C ARG A 185 -16.18 2.65 2.27
N ARG A 186 -15.85 1.44 2.74
CA ARG A 186 -15.38 0.34 1.88
C ARG A 186 -16.47 -0.22 0.99
N LEU A 187 -17.70 -0.34 1.51
CA LEU A 187 -18.86 -0.79 0.74
C LEU A 187 -19.21 0.19 -0.40
N HIS A 188 -19.12 1.49 -0.15
CA HIS A 188 -19.63 2.52 -1.07
C HIS A 188 -18.56 3.31 -1.84
N GLY A 189 -17.27 3.18 -1.50
CA GLY A 189 -16.23 4.04 -2.05
C GLY A 189 -14.86 3.39 -2.32
N ASP A 190 -14.69 2.09 -2.09
CA ASP A 190 -13.39 1.43 -2.28
C ASP A 190 -13.50 0.22 -3.21
N VAL A 191 -13.07 0.41 -4.46
CA VAL A 191 -13.00 -0.65 -5.49
C VAL A 191 -12.14 -1.83 -5.03
N ARG A 192 -11.21 -1.65 -4.09
CA ARG A 192 -10.31 -2.74 -3.63
C ARG A 192 -11.01 -3.78 -2.76
N THR A 193 -12.22 -3.51 -2.27
CA THR A 193 -12.92 -4.38 -1.32
C THR A 193 -13.61 -5.60 -1.95
N MET A 194 -13.79 -5.63 -3.27
CA MET A 194 -14.43 -6.75 -3.99
C MET A 194 -13.44 -7.87 -4.42
N GLY A 195 -12.20 -7.85 -3.94
CA GLY A 195 -11.23 -8.91 -4.21
C GLY A 195 -10.98 -9.17 -5.70
N GLU A 196 -11.01 -10.44 -6.11
CA GLU A 196 -10.73 -10.89 -7.49
C GLU A 196 -11.80 -10.41 -8.50
N ILE A 197 -13.05 -10.24 -8.04
CA ILE A 197 -14.15 -9.66 -8.81
C ILE A 197 -13.85 -8.18 -9.10
N ALA A 198 -13.31 -7.44 -8.14
CA ALA A 198 -12.87 -6.07 -8.38
C ALA A 198 -11.68 -5.99 -9.34
N ARG A 199 -10.77 -6.96 -9.31
CA ARG A 199 -9.63 -6.97 -10.25
C ARG A 199 -10.10 -7.16 -11.69
N ASN A 200 -11.05 -8.07 -11.92
CA ASN A 200 -11.68 -8.27 -13.22
C ASN A 200 -12.56 -7.06 -13.61
N CYS A 201 -13.30 -6.50 -12.65
CA CYS A 201 -14.07 -5.27 -12.89
C CYS A 201 -13.21 -4.02 -13.03
N GLN A 202 -11.93 -3.98 -12.61
CA GLN A 202 -11.05 -2.82 -12.78
C GLN A 202 -10.60 -2.64 -14.23
N GLU A 203 -10.48 -3.75 -14.98
CA GLU A 203 -10.31 -3.71 -16.43
C GLU A 203 -11.58 -3.20 -17.12
N THR A 204 -12.77 -3.61 -16.64
CA THR A 204 -14.07 -3.12 -17.12
C THR A 204 -14.43 -1.70 -16.66
N MET A 205 -14.00 -1.27 -15.47
CA MET A 205 -14.22 0.06 -14.88
C MET A 205 -13.19 1.08 -15.34
N ARG A 206 -12.14 0.71 -16.08
CA ARG A 206 -11.44 1.71 -16.91
C ARG A 206 -12.28 2.09 -18.13
N LEU A 207 -13.16 1.19 -18.58
CA LEU A 207 -14.09 1.45 -19.67
C LEU A 207 -15.31 2.24 -19.22
N ILE A 208 -15.75 2.22 -17.95
CA ILE A 208 -16.95 2.96 -17.51
C ILE A 208 -16.73 4.50 -17.46
N PRO A 209 -15.69 5.05 -16.82
CA PRO A 209 -15.37 6.48 -16.85
C PRO A 209 -15.01 6.96 -18.26
N LEU A 210 -14.37 6.10 -19.07
CA LEU A 210 -14.12 6.39 -20.48
C LEU A 210 -15.42 6.35 -21.29
N ALA A 211 -16.30 5.38 -21.07
CA ALA A 211 -17.59 5.26 -21.75
C ALA A 211 -18.52 6.40 -21.36
N GLU A 212 -18.51 6.83 -20.10
CA GLU A 212 -19.23 8.02 -19.62
C GLU A 212 -18.64 9.30 -20.22
N ALA A 213 -17.31 9.45 -20.27
CA ALA A 213 -16.68 10.60 -20.92
C ALA A 213 -16.91 10.62 -22.44
N VAL A 214 -16.91 9.46 -23.09
CA VAL A 214 -17.21 9.30 -24.52
C VAL A 214 -18.69 9.55 -24.79
N LYS A 215 -19.58 9.06 -23.93
CA LYS A 215 -21.02 9.35 -24.01
C LYS A 215 -21.29 10.84 -23.86
N GLU A 216 -20.72 11.49 -22.86
CA GLU A 216 -20.82 12.94 -22.67
C GLU A 216 -20.25 13.73 -23.86
N LEU A 217 -19.15 13.25 -24.46
CA LEU A 217 -18.60 13.83 -25.69
C LEU A 217 -19.58 13.67 -26.86
N PHE A 218 -20.19 12.50 -27.03
CA PHE A 218 -21.20 12.25 -28.07
C PHE A 218 -22.43 13.13 -27.88
N ASP A 219 -22.94 13.24 -26.65
CA ASP A 219 -24.09 14.08 -26.34
C ASP A 219 -23.79 15.56 -26.67
N ARG A 220 -22.59 16.05 -26.31
CA ARG A 220 -22.14 17.42 -26.67
C ARG A 220 -21.94 17.63 -28.16
N LEU A 221 -21.44 16.63 -28.89
CA LEU A 221 -21.29 16.70 -30.35
C LEU A 221 -22.66 16.73 -31.04
N MET A 222 -23.61 15.93 -30.56
CA MET A 222 -24.98 15.91 -31.10
C MET A 222 -25.75 17.19 -30.81
N GLU A 223 -25.48 17.87 -29.70
CA GLU A 223 -26.03 19.21 -29.40
C GLU A 223 -25.36 20.36 -30.18
N PHE A 224 -24.20 20.13 -30.79
CA PHE A 224 -23.40 21.18 -31.42
C PHE A 224 -24.09 21.83 -32.63
N PRO A 225 -24.74 21.09 -33.56
CA PRO A 225 -25.51 21.68 -34.67
C PRO A 225 -26.64 22.58 -34.20
N ASP A 226 -27.35 22.20 -33.14
CA ASP A 226 -28.46 23.00 -32.59
C ASP A 226 -27.95 24.31 -31.97
N LYS A 227 -26.77 24.29 -31.34
CA LYS A 227 -26.10 25.51 -30.82
C LYS A 227 -25.58 26.41 -31.96
N LEU A 228 -25.19 25.85 -33.09
CA LEU A 228 -24.78 26.62 -34.28
C LEU A 228 -25.99 27.25 -35.00
N ASP A 229 -27.13 26.57 -35.03
CA ASP A 229 -28.38 27.10 -35.58
C ASP A 229 -28.90 28.26 -34.73
N ALA A 230 -28.88 28.12 -33.39
CA ALA A 230 -29.27 29.17 -32.46
C ALA A 230 -28.41 30.45 -32.58
N LYS A 231 -27.16 30.33 -33.07
CA LYS A 231 -26.27 31.47 -33.34
C LYS A 231 -26.35 31.99 -34.78
N GLY A 232 -27.21 31.42 -35.63
CA GLY A 232 -27.38 31.81 -37.02
C GLY A 232 -26.20 31.44 -37.94
N CYS A 233 -25.34 30.52 -37.52
CA CYS A 233 -24.18 30.07 -38.30
C CYS A 233 -24.56 29.05 -39.40
N ILE A 234 -25.78 28.51 -39.37
CA ILE A 234 -26.30 27.54 -40.33
C ILE A 234 -27.32 28.24 -41.25
N VAL A 235 -27.22 27.99 -42.55
CA VAL A 235 -28.21 28.47 -43.52
C VAL A 235 -29.58 27.87 -43.21
N LYS A 236 -30.62 28.71 -43.14
CA LYS A 236 -32.01 28.30 -42.83
C LYS A 236 -32.40 27.03 -43.60
N GLU A 237 -33.05 26.10 -42.91
CA GLU A 237 -33.51 24.78 -43.39
C GLU A 237 -32.44 23.70 -43.64
N LYS A 238 -31.13 23.99 -43.49
CA LYS A 238 -30.06 22.98 -43.67
C LYS A 238 -29.65 22.24 -42.39
N LEU A 239 -30.26 22.53 -41.25
CA LEU A 239 -29.97 21.87 -39.96
C LEU A 239 -30.11 20.34 -40.06
N ARG A 240 -31.11 19.85 -40.80
CA ARG A 240 -31.31 18.41 -41.03
C ARG A 240 -30.15 17.76 -41.78
N THR A 241 -29.60 18.45 -42.78
CA THR A 241 -28.46 17.96 -43.56
C THR A 241 -27.19 17.92 -42.71
N VAL A 242 -26.94 18.95 -41.89
CA VAL A 242 -25.78 19.00 -40.98
C VAL A 242 -25.86 17.88 -39.93
N ASN A 243 -27.03 17.67 -39.33
CA ASN A 243 -27.25 16.57 -38.39
C ASN A 243 -27.06 15.19 -39.04
N HIS A 244 -27.49 15.02 -40.29
CA HIS A 244 -27.28 13.79 -41.03
C HIS A 244 -25.79 13.56 -41.33
N MET A 245 -25.05 14.58 -41.78
CA MET A 245 -23.60 14.48 -42.03
C MET A 245 -22.81 14.16 -40.76
N LEU A 246 -23.16 14.78 -39.63
CA LEU A 246 -22.51 14.50 -38.35
C LEU A 246 -22.72 13.04 -37.92
N LYS A 247 -23.96 12.54 -38.03
CA LYS A 247 -24.26 11.13 -37.75
C LYS A 247 -23.46 10.19 -38.65
N MET A 248 -23.37 10.49 -39.95
CA MET A 248 -22.59 9.68 -40.89
C MET A 248 -21.10 9.64 -40.52
N LEU A 249 -20.49 10.76 -40.14
CA LEU A 249 -19.09 10.81 -39.71
C LEU A 249 -18.84 10.00 -38.44
N LEU A 250 -19.74 10.10 -37.45
CA LEU A 250 -19.63 9.34 -36.21
C LEU A 250 -19.82 7.84 -36.43
N CYS A 251 -20.75 7.45 -37.31
CA CYS A 251 -20.93 6.06 -37.72
C CYS A 251 -19.69 5.51 -38.42
N ASN A 252 -19.09 6.25 -39.35
CA ASN A 252 -17.88 5.80 -40.05
C ASN A 252 -16.71 5.62 -39.06
N TRP A 253 -16.48 6.59 -38.18
CA TRP A 253 -15.45 6.50 -37.14
C TRP A 253 -15.65 5.27 -36.23
N TYR A 254 -16.89 4.97 -35.85
CA TYR A 254 -17.19 3.78 -35.04
C TYR A 254 -16.85 2.47 -35.77
N HIS A 255 -17.12 2.38 -37.07
CA HIS A 255 -16.75 1.21 -37.88
C HIS A 255 -15.23 1.07 -38.00
N ASP A 256 -14.50 2.16 -38.24
CA ASP A 256 -13.03 2.16 -38.31
C ASP A 256 -12.39 1.68 -36.99
N MET A 257 -12.97 2.06 -35.85
CA MET A 257 -12.54 1.59 -34.53
C MET A 257 -12.76 0.09 -34.34
N ILE A 258 -13.89 -0.45 -34.82
CA ILE A 258 -14.15 -1.89 -34.77
C ILE A 258 -13.09 -2.65 -35.58
N ASP A 259 -12.74 -2.16 -36.77
CA ASP A 259 -11.77 -2.82 -37.63
C ASP A 259 -10.33 -2.73 -37.08
N TYR A 260 -9.98 -1.62 -36.44
CA TYR A 260 -8.74 -1.50 -35.67
C TYR A 260 -8.66 -2.51 -34.52
N VAL A 261 -9.76 -2.70 -33.77
CA VAL A 261 -9.80 -3.66 -32.67
C VAL A 261 -9.69 -5.10 -33.17
N LYS A 262 -10.37 -5.46 -34.26
CA LYS A 262 -10.22 -6.77 -34.91
C LYS A 262 -8.76 -7.04 -35.28
N ALA A 263 -8.08 -6.05 -35.89
CA ALA A 263 -6.68 -6.16 -36.24
C ALA A 263 -5.76 -6.40 -35.03
N ILE A 264 -6.06 -5.82 -33.85
CA ILE A 264 -5.30 -6.09 -32.62
C ILE A 264 -5.49 -7.53 -32.14
N PHE A 265 -6.72 -8.05 -32.18
CA PHE A 265 -7.01 -9.40 -31.71
C PHE A 265 -6.44 -10.49 -32.63
N ASP A 266 -6.34 -10.23 -33.92
CA ASP A 266 -5.66 -11.12 -34.88
C ASP A 266 -4.13 -11.17 -34.67
N PHE A 267 -3.55 -10.21 -33.91
CA PHE A 267 -2.12 -10.10 -33.64
C PHE A 267 -1.62 -10.76 -32.34
N CYS A 268 -2.47 -11.44 -31.54
CA CYS A 268 -2.07 -11.93 -30.22
C CYS A 268 -1.80 -13.46 -30.19
N PRO A 269 -0.53 -13.93 -30.21
CA PRO A 269 -0.22 -15.34 -30.05
C PRO A 269 -0.23 -15.75 -28.57
N LYS A 270 -0.85 -16.90 -28.30
CA LYS A 270 -0.90 -17.68 -27.06
C LYS A 270 0.34 -17.53 -26.14
N GLN A 271 0.29 -16.70 -25.10
CA GLN A 271 1.17 -16.83 -23.92
C GLN A 271 0.51 -16.31 -22.65
N ILE A 272 -0.24 -17.18 -21.93
CA ILE A 272 -0.38 -17.07 -20.48
C ILE A 272 -0.41 -18.49 -19.89
N GLN A 273 0.71 -18.94 -19.33
CA GLN A 273 0.75 -19.96 -18.28
C GLN A 273 1.37 -19.39 -17.01
N SER A 274 0.57 -19.48 -15.93
CA SER A 274 0.91 -19.57 -14.50
C SER A 274 1.80 -18.53 -13.80
N THR A 275 1.27 -18.05 -12.66
CA THR A 275 1.87 -17.86 -11.30
C THR A 275 1.39 -16.52 -10.73
N GLY A 276 1.02 -16.34 -9.46
CA GLY A 276 1.00 -17.17 -8.26
C GLY A 276 0.34 -16.37 -7.12
N SER A 277 -0.12 -17.10 -6.10
CA SER A 277 -0.98 -16.65 -4.99
C SER A 277 -0.37 -15.55 -4.10
N GLN A 278 -1.16 -14.50 -3.75
CA GLN A 278 -0.76 -13.40 -2.87
C GLN A 278 -1.27 -13.60 -1.43
N LYS A 279 -0.37 -13.54 -0.43
CA LYS A 279 -0.70 -13.56 1.01
C LYS A 279 -1.06 -12.17 1.54
N LYS A 280 -2.01 -12.11 2.50
CA LYS A 280 -2.54 -10.89 3.13
C LYS A 280 -1.70 -10.43 4.34
N VAL A 281 -1.70 -9.12 4.58
CA VAL A 281 -0.97 -8.43 5.65
C VAL A 281 -2.01 -7.84 6.60
N LEU A 282 -1.87 -8.05 7.91
CA LEU A 282 -2.66 -7.35 8.93
C LEU A 282 -1.86 -6.14 9.43
N THR A 283 -2.53 -4.99 9.48
CA THR A 283 -2.10 -3.78 10.19
C THR A 283 -2.71 -3.76 11.57
#